data_AF-A0A6A7LX81-F1
#
_entry.id   AF-A0A6A7LX81-F1
#
_cell.length_a   1.000
_cell.length_b   1.000
_cell.length_c   1.000
_cell.angle_alpha   90.00
_cell.angle_beta   90.00
_cell.angle_gamma   90.00
#
_symmetry.space_group_name_H-M   'P 1'
#
loop_
_entity.id
_entity.type
_entity.pdbx_description
1 polymer ?
#
loop_
_entity_poly.entity_id
_entity_poly.type
_entity_poly.pdbx_seq_one_letter_code
_entity_poly.pdbx_strand_id
1 'polypeptide(L)'
;MSSATPIDRVTLQDEVDVVVIGAGHNGLIAAAYLAAAGIEVLVLEAATTPGGNTITEELTLTGFAHDSCSSAHVLIQANPLLKD
;
A
#
# COMPACT_ATOMS: atom_id res chain seq x y z
N MET A 1 -7.17 28.95 3.44
CA MET A 1 -7.84 28.06 2.47
C MET A 1 -6.74 27.46 1.61
N SER A 2 -6.25 26.27 2.00
CA SER A 2 -5.05 25.67 1.41
C SER A 2 -5.39 25.07 0.05
N SER A 3 -4.77 25.62 -0.99
CA SER A 3 -4.79 25.10 -2.36
C SER A 3 -4.09 23.75 -2.37
N ALA A 4 -4.84 22.65 -2.31
CA ALA A 4 -4.31 21.33 -2.61
C ALA A 4 -3.79 21.34 -4.06
N THR A 5 -2.51 21.07 -4.25
CA THR A 5 -1.89 20.88 -5.56
C THR A 5 -2.73 19.88 -6.36
N PRO A 6 -3.11 20.17 -7.63
CA PRO A 6 -3.84 19.21 -8.44
C PRO A 6 -2.99 17.95 -8.58
N ILE A 7 -3.52 16.82 -8.10
CA ILE A 7 -2.99 15.49 -8.41
C ILE A 7 -2.93 15.43 -9.93
N ASP A 8 -1.77 15.14 -10.52
CA ASP A 8 -1.63 14.96 -11.96
C ASP A 8 -2.72 13.98 -12.39
N ARG A 9 -3.66 14.42 -13.25
CA ARG A 9 -4.82 13.61 -13.62
C ARG A 9 -4.33 12.46 -14.48
N VAL A 10 -3.96 11.36 -13.84
CA VAL A 10 -3.85 10.06 -14.50
C VAL A 10 -5.23 9.78 -15.09
N THR A 11 -5.30 9.46 -16.38
CA THR A 11 -6.54 9.00 -17.01
C THR A 11 -6.92 7.69 -16.32
N LEU A 12 -7.89 7.76 -15.41
CA LEU A 12 -8.47 6.57 -14.81
C LEU A 12 -9.37 5.93 -15.85
N GLN A 13 -9.40 4.59 -15.88
CA GLN A 13 -10.49 3.90 -16.54
C GLN A 13 -11.80 4.30 -15.86
N ASP A 14 -12.85 4.56 -16.64
CA ASP A 14 -14.15 4.98 -16.10
C ASP A 14 -14.81 3.86 -15.29
N GLU A 15 -14.45 2.60 -15.55
CA GLU A 15 -14.96 1.41 -14.89
C GLU A 15 -13.84 0.40 -14.61
N VAL A 16 -13.90 -0.24 -13.45
CA VAL A 16 -13.09 -1.40 -13.02
C VAL A 16 -13.96 -2.30 -12.15
N ASP A 17 -13.63 -3.59 -12.05
CA ASP A 17 -14.42 -4.52 -11.23
C ASP A 17 -14.33 -4.22 -9.72
N VAL A 18 -13.13 -3.87 -9.25
CA VAL A 18 -12.86 -3.62 -7.82
C VAL A 18 -11.98 -2.39 -7.63
N VAL A 19 -12.36 -1.54 -6.66
CA VAL A 19 -11.52 -0.45 -6.18
C VAL A 19 -11.04 -0.76 -4.75
N VAL A 20 -9.73 -0.72 -4.54
CA VAL A 20 -9.10 -0.83 -3.22
C VAL A 20 -8.61 0.55 -2.79
N ILE A 21 -9.08 1.02 -1.62
CA ILE A 21 -8.67 2.29 -1.03
C ILE A 21 -7.58 2.03 0.01
N GLY A 22 -6.39 2.59 -0.23
CA GLY A 22 -5.18 2.42 0.57
C GLY A 22 -4.24 1.34 0.00
N ALA A 23 -3.02 1.74 -0.34
CA ALA A 23 -1.93 0.86 -0.77
C ALA A 23 -1.03 0.44 0.41
N GLY A 24 -1.64 0.18 1.58
CA GLY A 24 -0.95 -0.51 2.68
C GLY A 24 -0.81 -2.02 2.41
N HIS A 25 0.02 -2.72 3.19
CA HIS A 25 0.27 -4.16 3.02
C HIS A 25 -1.02 -5.02 2.89
N ASN A 26 -2.08 -4.70 3.66
CA ASN A 26 -3.36 -5.40 3.60
C ASN A 26 -4.12 -5.14 2.27
N GLY A 27 -4.16 -3.88 1.84
CA GLY A 27 -4.83 -3.51 0.59
C GLY A 27 -4.10 -4.11 -0.62
N LEU A 28 -2.76 -4.04 -0.61
CA LEU A 28 -1.93 -4.59 -1.67
C LEU A 28 -2.03 -6.11 -1.77
N ILE A 29 -2.03 -6.85 -0.66
CA ILE A 29 -2.14 -8.32 -0.74
C ILE A 29 -3.53 -8.75 -1.23
N ALA A 30 -4.59 -8.05 -0.80
CA ALA A 30 -5.94 -8.30 -1.29
C ALA A 30 -6.06 -8.01 -2.79
N ALA A 31 -5.55 -6.85 -3.24
CA ALA A 31 -5.51 -6.47 -4.65
C ALA A 31 -4.72 -7.48 -5.49
N ALA A 32 -3.58 -7.94 -4.99
CA ALA A 32 -2.74 -8.93 -5.68
C ALA A 32 -3.47 -10.27 -5.88
N TYR A 33 -4.19 -10.76 -4.86
CA TYR A 33 -4.96 -11.99 -5.00
C TYR A 33 -6.12 -11.85 -6.00
N LEU A 34 -6.83 -10.72 -5.98
CA LEU A 34 -7.91 -10.44 -6.94
C LEU A 34 -7.36 -10.34 -8.37
N ALA A 35 -6.27 -9.59 -8.56
CA ALA A 35 -5.62 -9.48 -9.87
C ALA A 35 -5.10 -10.84 -10.36
N ALA A 36 -4.53 -11.66 -9.48
CA ALA A 36 -4.09 -13.02 -9.81
C ALA A 36 -5.26 -13.95 -10.22
N ALA A 37 -6.47 -13.68 -9.74
CA ALA A 37 -7.69 -14.36 -10.18
C ALA A 37 -8.27 -13.80 -11.50
N GLY A 38 -7.61 -12.82 -12.13
CA GLY A 38 -8.00 -12.21 -13.39
C GLY A 38 -9.03 -11.08 -13.27
N ILE A 39 -9.22 -10.53 -12.06
CA ILE A 39 -10.16 -9.42 -11.80
C ILE A 39 -9.44 -8.10 -12.04
N GLU A 40 -10.10 -7.12 -12.68
CA GLU A 40 -9.54 -5.78 -12.86
C GLU A 40 -9.63 -4.98 -11.55
N VAL A 41 -8.49 -4.54 -11.03
CA VAL A 41 -8.41 -3.86 -9.73
C VAL A 41 -7.70 -2.51 -9.85
N LEU A 42 -8.36 -1.45 -9.37
CA LEU A 42 -7.76 -0.13 -9.17
C LEU A 42 -7.41 0.07 -7.70
N VAL A 43 -6.14 0.38 -7.39
CA VAL A 43 -5.70 0.74 -6.04
C VAL A 43 -5.47 2.24 -5.97
N LEU A 44 -6.09 2.91 -5.00
CA LEU A 44 -5.94 4.35 -4.77
C LEU A 44 -5.25 4.61 -3.42
N GLU A 45 -4.15 5.35 -3.44
CA GLU A 45 -3.39 5.73 -2.24
C GLU A 45 -3.28 7.25 -2.13
N ALA A 46 -3.40 7.77 -0.91
CA ALA A 46 -3.28 9.19 -0.62
C ALA A 46 -1.82 9.63 -0.43
N ALA A 47 -0.97 8.74 0.08
CA ALA A 47 0.46 8.95 0.22
C ALA A 47 1.19 8.94 -1.13
N THR A 48 2.37 9.55 -1.16
CA THR A 48 3.24 9.58 -2.35
C THR A 48 3.92 8.25 -2.63
N THR A 49 3.93 7.34 -1.64
CA THR A 49 4.53 6.01 -1.73
C THR A 49 3.58 4.95 -1.18
N PRO A 50 3.54 3.75 -1.77
CA PRO A 50 2.80 2.63 -1.20
C PRO A 50 3.52 2.05 0.02
N GLY A 51 2.80 1.26 0.81
CA GLY A 51 3.31 0.48 1.95
C GLY A 51 2.51 0.73 3.23
N GLY A 52 1.93 1.91 3.43
CA GLY A 52 1.22 2.23 4.67
C GLY A 52 2.15 2.10 5.87
N ASN A 53 1.85 1.20 6.82
CA ASN A 53 2.71 0.95 7.98
C ASN A 53 3.94 0.06 7.69
N THR A 54 4.13 -0.39 6.45
CA THR A 54 5.31 -1.15 6.01
C THR A 54 6.15 -0.31 5.06
N ILE A 55 6.69 0.79 5.58
CA ILE A 55 7.52 1.75 4.83
C ILE A 55 8.86 1.95 5.51
N THR A 56 9.87 2.22 4.69
CA THR A 56 11.22 2.58 5.12
C THR A 56 11.45 4.06 4.85
N GLU A 57 11.80 4.82 5.88
CA GLU A 57 11.88 6.29 5.81
C GLU A 57 13.12 6.85 6.52
N GLU A 58 13.68 7.94 5.99
CA GLU A 58 14.77 8.67 6.64
C GLU A 58 14.22 9.72 7.62
N LEU A 59 13.81 9.27 8.81
CA LEU A 59 13.12 10.13 9.79
C LEU A 59 14.04 11.04 10.62
N THR A 60 15.33 10.71 10.74
CA THR A 60 16.24 11.39 11.68
C THR A 60 17.45 12.03 11.01
N LEU A 61 18.28 11.25 10.33
CA LEU A 61 19.49 11.71 9.65
C LEU A 61 19.45 11.27 8.19
N THR A 62 19.99 12.13 7.31
CA THR A 62 20.17 11.79 5.90
C THR A 62 21.04 10.55 5.75
N GLY A 63 20.59 9.59 4.93
CA GLY A 63 21.22 8.29 4.75
C GLY A 63 20.89 7.26 5.84
N PHE A 64 20.06 7.58 6.83
CA PHE A 64 19.69 6.66 7.91
C PHE A 64 18.22 6.24 7.82
N ALA A 65 18.02 5.00 7.38
CA ALA A 65 16.71 4.40 7.15
C ALA A 65 16.09 3.84 8.44
N HIS A 66 14.80 4.11 8.65
CA HIS A 66 14.00 3.59 9.75
C HIS A 66 12.86 2.76 9.18
N ASP A 67 12.57 1.65 9.85
CA ASP A 67 11.27 1.01 9.76
C ASP A 67 10.34 1.70 10.77
N SER A 68 9.39 2.49 10.25
CA SER A 68 8.54 3.34 11.08
C SER A 68 7.57 2.54 11.96
N CYS A 69 7.01 1.44 11.44
CA CYS A 69 5.87 0.75 12.05
C CYS A 69 5.79 -0.76 11.81
N SER A 70 6.65 -1.37 10.99
CA SER A 70 6.60 -2.78 10.59
C SER A 70 7.46 -3.70 11.45
N SER A 71 8.29 -3.17 12.34
CA SER A 71 9.29 -3.96 13.07
C SER A 71 8.71 -4.99 14.07
N ALA A 72 7.48 -4.80 14.56
CA ALA A 72 6.87 -5.66 15.58
C ALA A 72 6.08 -6.84 14.97
N HIS A 73 6.78 -7.87 14.53
CA HIS A 73 6.18 -9.10 13.97
C HIS A 73 5.75 -10.14 15.03
N VAL A 74 5.07 -9.70 16.09
CA VAL A 74 4.76 -10.53 17.28
C VAL A 74 3.91 -11.77 16.95
N LEU A 75 3.06 -11.69 15.92
CA LEU A 75 2.13 -12.76 15.54
C LEU A 75 2.46 -13.40 14.19
N ILE A 76 3.62 -13.09 13.59
CA ILE A 76 3.91 -13.55 12.22
C ILE A 76 3.96 -15.08 12.12
N GLN A 77 4.41 -15.76 13.18
CA GLN A 77 4.47 -17.23 13.24
C GLN A 77 3.09 -17.89 13.21
N ALA A 78 2.02 -17.16 13.52
CA ALA A 78 0.65 -17.65 13.41
C ALA A 78 0.06 -17.48 12.00
N ASN A 79 0.78 -16.82 11.09
CA ASN A 79 0.31 -16.56 9.72
C ASN A 79 0.18 -17.88 8.94
N PRO A 80 -1.01 -18.23 8.44
CA PRO A 80 -1.22 -19.46 7.68
C PRO A 80 -0.40 -19.55 6.38
N LEU A 81 0.10 -18.42 5.86
CA LEU A 81 0.98 -18.39 4.68
C LEU A 81 2.42 -18.91 4.94
N LEU A 82 2.82 -19.05 6.21
CA LEU A 82 4.14 -19.59 6.57
C LEU A 82 4.12 -21.11 6.84
N LYS A 83 2.98 -21.77 6.65
CA LYS A 83 2.88 -23.22 6.77
C LYS A 83 3.36 -23.85 5.47
N ASP A 84 4.21 -24.88 5.59
CA ASP A 84 4.73 -25.68 4.48
C ASP A 84 3.62 -26.19 3.53
#